data_AF-A0A959XKI0-F1
#
_entry.id   AF-A0A959XKI0-F1
#
_cell.length_a   1.000
_cell.length_b   1.000
_cell.length_c   1.000
_cell.angle_alpha   90.00
_cell.angle_beta   90.00
_cell.angle_gamma   90.00
#
_symmetry.space_group_name_H-M   'P 1'
#
loop_
_entity.id
_entity.type
_entity.pdbx_description
1 polymer ?
#
loop_
_entity_poly.entity_id
_entity_poly.type
_entity_poly.pdbx_seq_one_letter_code
_entity_poly.pdbx_strand_id
1 'polypeptide(L)'
;MAGTPRFLTLADVAEVLNTSSAQVYALVRRGDLPAIKIGGRGQWRVESAQLEDYIARMYAETRTFVDEHPYVDADAGLEADEVD
;
A
#
# COMPACT_ATOMS: atom_id res chain seq x y z
N MET A 1 -13.16 -25.01 -0.44
CA MET A 1 -12.89 -23.58 -0.18
C MET A 1 -12.94 -22.86 -1.52
N ALA A 2 -13.73 -21.79 -1.64
CA ALA A 2 -13.67 -20.95 -2.84
C ALA A 2 -12.39 -20.12 -2.77
N GLY A 3 -11.58 -20.13 -3.83
CA GLY A 3 -10.37 -19.29 -3.90
C GLY A 3 -10.73 -17.80 -3.93
N THR A 4 -9.73 -16.94 -3.67
CA THR A 4 -9.89 -15.49 -3.75
C THR A 4 -10.44 -15.09 -5.13
N PRO A 5 -11.51 -14.27 -5.20
CA PRO A 5 -12.06 -13.80 -6.47
C PRO A 5 -11.01 -13.08 -7.31
N ARG A 6 -11.03 -13.30 -8.64
CA ARG A 6 -10.12 -12.59 -9.55
C ARG A 6 -10.27 -11.08 -9.48
N PHE A 7 -11.51 -10.59 -9.32
CA PHE A 7 -11.82 -9.17 -9.22
C PHE A 7 -12.45 -8.85 -7.88
N LEU A 8 -11.87 -7.86 -7.21
CA LEU A 8 -12.24 -7.36 -5.90
C LEU A 8 -13.05 -6.07 -6.04
N THR A 9 -14.01 -5.88 -5.15
CA THR A 9 -14.65 -4.58 -4.95
C THR A 9 -13.71 -3.65 -4.19
N LEU A 10 -14.00 -2.34 -4.19
CA LEU A 10 -13.22 -1.40 -3.38
C LEU A 10 -13.33 -1.69 -1.86
N ALA A 11 -14.42 -2.32 -1.42
CA ALA A 11 -14.59 -2.74 -0.03
C ALA A 11 -13.68 -3.92 0.30
N ASP A 12 -13.64 -4.95 -0.56
CA ASP A 12 -12.75 -6.11 -0.36
C ASP A 12 -11.27 -5.67 -0.30
N VAL A 13 -10.86 -4.75 -1.19
CA VAL A 13 -9.49 -4.19 -1.17
C VAL A 13 -9.23 -3.41 0.11
N ALA A 14 -10.21 -2.65 0.60
CA ALA A 14 -10.08 -1.89 1.83
C ALA A 14 -9.91 -2.80 3.05
N GLU A 15 -10.61 -3.93 3.08
CA GLU A 15 -10.42 -4.97 4.10
C GLU A 15 -9.01 -5.57 4.05
N VAL A 16 -8.52 -5.93 2.85
CA VAL A 16 -7.18 -6.51 2.68
C VAL A 16 -6.08 -5.56 3.13
N LEU A 17 -6.17 -4.29 2.75
CA LEU A 17 -5.19 -3.25 3.09
C LEU A 17 -5.43 -2.63 4.48
N ASN A 18 -6.44 -3.10 5.22
CA ASN A 18 -6.88 -2.55 6.50
C ASN A 18 -7.02 -1.01 6.48
N THR A 19 -7.77 -0.51 5.50
CA THR A 19 -8.01 0.93 5.28
C THR A 19 -9.48 1.21 4.95
N SER A 20 -9.82 2.46 4.61
CA SER A 20 -11.17 2.84 4.21
C SER A 20 -11.40 2.69 2.70
N SER A 21 -12.62 2.34 2.30
CA SER A 21 -13.02 2.30 0.88
C SER A 21 -12.85 3.67 0.18
N ALA A 22 -12.94 4.77 0.93
CA ALA A 22 -12.68 6.12 0.42
C ALA A 22 -11.20 6.31 0.04
N GLN A 23 -10.27 5.77 0.84
CA GLN A 23 -8.85 5.78 0.53
C GLN A 23 -8.55 4.92 -0.70
N VAL A 24 -9.12 3.71 -0.79
CA VAL A 24 -8.97 2.86 -1.99
C VAL A 24 -9.53 3.55 -3.24
N TYR A 25 -10.71 4.17 -3.14
CA TYR A 25 -11.27 4.95 -4.24
C TYR A 25 -10.33 6.07 -4.69
N ALA A 26 -9.69 6.78 -3.76
CA ALA A 26 -8.75 7.83 -4.09
C ALA A 26 -7.51 7.28 -4.82
N LEU A 27 -6.95 6.13 -4.40
CA LEU A 27 -5.86 5.44 -5.13
C LEU A 27 -6.27 5.12 -6.56
N VAL A 28 -7.46 4.55 -6.76
CA VAL A 28 -8.00 4.25 -8.09
C VAL A 28 -8.18 5.52 -8.93
N ARG A 29 -8.70 6.60 -8.35
CA ARG A 29 -8.94 7.86 -9.07
C ARG A 29 -7.65 8.58 -9.47
N ARG A 30 -6.59 8.43 -8.68
CA ARG A 30 -5.25 8.95 -8.96
C ARG A 30 -4.48 8.08 -9.97
N GLY A 31 -4.91 6.83 -10.16
CA GLY A 31 -4.22 5.85 -11.01
C GLY A 31 -3.15 5.04 -10.26
N ASP A 32 -3.00 5.26 -8.96
CA ASP A 32 -2.02 4.55 -8.12
C ASP A 32 -2.37 3.06 -8.02
N LEU A 33 -3.66 2.73 -7.97
CA LEU A 33 -4.16 1.36 -7.97
C LEU A 33 -4.95 1.09 -9.26
N PRO A 34 -4.45 0.25 -10.19
CA PRO A 34 -5.15 -0.07 -11.42
C PRO A 34 -6.51 -0.74 -11.16
N ALA A 35 -7.55 -0.20 -11.80
CA ALA A 35 -8.90 -0.73 -11.71
C ALA A 35 -9.65 -0.54 -13.03
N ILE A 36 -10.59 -1.45 -13.30
CA ILE A 36 -11.54 -1.31 -14.41
C ILE A 36 -12.88 -0.77 -13.90
N LYS A 37 -13.55 0.00 -14.75
CA LYS A 37 -14.90 0.52 -14.48
C LYS A 37 -15.92 -0.26 -15.31
N ILE A 38 -16.85 -0.93 -14.65
CA ILE A 38 -17.81 -1.85 -15.27
C ILE A 38 -19.25 -1.32 -15.13
N GLY A 39 -19.98 -1.37 -16.25
CA GLY A 39 -21.42 -1.09 -16.32
C GLY A 39 -21.81 0.39 -16.24
N GLY A 40 -23.07 0.69 -16.57
CA GLY A 40 -23.58 2.07 -16.64
C GLY A 40 -23.64 2.82 -15.31
N ARG A 41 -23.58 2.11 -14.17
CA ARG A 41 -23.47 2.71 -12.82
C ARG A 41 -22.03 2.97 -12.38
N GLY A 42 -21.05 2.61 -13.21
CA GLY A 42 -19.65 2.96 -12.99
C GLY A 42 -18.99 2.27 -11.80
N GLN A 43 -19.24 0.97 -11.61
CA GLN A 43 -18.64 0.20 -10.53
C GLN A 43 -17.16 -0.05 -10.80
N TRP A 44 -16.30 0.20 -9.82
CA TRP A 44 -14.88 -0.12 -9.90
C TRP A 44 -14.60 -1.56 -9.48
N ARG A 45 -13.67 -2.21 -10.17
CA ARG A 45 -13.13 -3.53 -9.83
C ARG A 45 -11.62 -3.51 -9.96
N VAL A 46 -10.96 -4.02 -8.92
CA VAL A 46 -9.50 -4.20 -8.89
C VAL A 46 -9.23 -5.67 -9.16
N GLU A 47 -8.33 -5.99 -10.09
CA GLU A 47 -7.89 -7.36 -10.24
C GLU A 47 -6.96 -7.72 -9.06
N SER A 48 -7.16 -8.89 -8.46
CA SER A 48 -6.34 -9.37 -7.34
C SER A 48 -4.84 -9.28 -7.61
N ALA A 49 -4.38 -9.69 -8.80
CA ALA A 49 -2.98 -9.57 -9.20
C ALA A 49 -2.48 -8.11 -9.20
N GLN A 50 -3.31 -7.14 -9.62
CA GLN A 50 -2.96 -5.72 -9.61
C GLN A 50 -2.86 -5.15 -8.18
N LEU A 51 -3.66 -5.69 -7.25
CA LEU A 51 -3.52 -5.37 -5.82
C LEU A 51 -2.17 -5.88 -5.28
N GLU A 52 -1.81 -7.12 -5.60
CA GLU A 52 -0.51 -7.69 -5.18
C GLU A 52 0.67 -6.90 -5.77
N ASP A 53 0.60 -6.52 -7.06
CA ASP A 53 1.61 -5.69 -7.72
C ASP A 53 1.73 -4.30 -7.06
N TYR A 54 0.61 -3.71 -6.68
CA TYR A 54 0.59 -2.46 -5.91
C TYR A 54 1.30 -2.63 -4.56
N ILE A 55 0.97 -3.68 -3.80
CA ILE A 55 1.60 -3.98 -2.51
C ILE A 55 3.12 -4.15 -2.67
N ALA A 56 3.55 -4.92 -3.68
CA ALA A 56 4.97 -5.12 -3.97
C ALA A 56 5.70 -3.80 -4.28
N ARG A 57 5.08 -2.91 -5.07
CA ARG A 57 5.63 -1.57 -5.34
C ARG A 57 5.72 -0.73 -4.06
N MET A 58 4.69 -0.72 -3.22
CA MET A 58 4.72 0.03 -1.95
C MET A 58 5.84 -0.46 -1.02
N TYR A 59 6.09 -1.77 -0.97
CA TYR A 59 7.25 -2.31 -0.24
C TYR A 59 8.59 -1.85 -0.83
N ALA A 60 8.72 -1.82 -2.15
CA ALA A 60 9.95 -1.35 -2.80
C ALA A 60 10.19 0.14 -2.52
N GLU A 61 9.16 0.98 -2.65
CA GLU A 61 9.24 2.42 -2.33
C GLU A 61 9.59 2.66 -0.86
N THR A 62 8.98 1.90 0.05
CA THR A 62 9.28 1.98 1.49
C THR A 62 10.72 1.58 1.77
N ARG A 63 11.23 0.52 1.12
CA ARG A 63 12.63 0.10 1.27
C ARG A 63 13.59 1.20 0.83
N THR A 64 13.39 1.75 -0.37
CA THR A 64 14.22 2.86 -0.87
C THR A 64 14.20 4.04 0.12
N PHE A 65 13.03 4.40 0.63
CA PHE A 65 12.91 5.49 1.59
C PHE A 65 13.70 5.24 2.88
N VAL A 66 13.60 4.03 3.46
CA VAL A 66 14.34 3.68 4.69
C VAL A 66 15.84 3.65 4.44
N ASP A 67 16.29 3.13 3.30
CA ASP A 67 17.72 3.08 2.95
C ASP A 67 18.31 4.51 2.78
N GLU A 68 17.53 5.44 2.22
CA GLU A 68 17.91 6.85 2.06
C GLU A 68 17.81 7.65 3.37
N HIS A 69 16.97 7.21 4.31
CA HIS A 69 16.70 7.88 5.58
C HIS A 69 16.91 6.91 6.75
N PRO A 70 18.15 6.44 6.98
CA PRO A 70 18.43 5.49 8.04
C PRO A 70 18.03 6.09 9.39
N TYR A 71 17.32 5.30 10.20
CA TYR A 71 17.01 5.70 11.57
C TYR A 71 18.31 5.74 12.37
N VAL A 72 18.74 6.94 12.76
CA VAL A 72 19.86 7.13 13.67
C VAL A 72 19.27 7.24 15.07
N ASP A 73 19.62 6.31 15.94
CA ASP A 73 19.19 6.36 17.33
C ASP A 73 19.89 7.55 18.02
N ALA A 74 19.10 8.46 18.59
CA ALA A 74 19.62 9.68 19.21
C ALA A 74 20.45 9.39 20.47
N ASP A 75 20.25 8.22 21.10
CA ASP A 75 20.98 7.81 22.30
C ASP A 75 22.39 7.26 21.99
N ALA A 76 22.68 6.83 20.76
CA ALA A 76 24.00 6.31 20.38
C ALA A 76 25.10 7.39 20.36
N GLY A 77 24.73 8.68 20.34
CA GLY A 77 25.67 9.80 20.42
C GLY A 77 26.05 10.21 21.83
N LEU A 78 25.31 9.76 22.86
CA LEU A 78 25.52 10.19 24.25
C LEU A 78 26.54 9.30 25.00
N GLU A 79 26.73 8.05 24.57
CA GLU A 79 27.73 7.14 25.18
C GLU A 79 29.18 7.45 24.74
N ALA A 80 29.36 8.19 23.65
CA ALA A 80 30.69 8.51 23.10
C ALA A 80 31.40 9.67 23.82
N ASP A 81 30.68 10.48 24.60
CA ASP A 81 31.18 11.72 25.22
C ASP A 81 31.49 11.56 26.73
N GLU A 82 31.31 10.37 27.32
CA GLU A 82 31.53 10.07 28.75
C GLU A 82 32.85 9.31 29.03
N VAL A 83 33.83 9.42 28.14
CA VAL A 83 35.18 8.84 28.32
C VAL A 83 36.29 9.89 28.24
N ASP A 84 36.38 10.76 29.25
CA ASP A 84 37.62 11.44 29.68
C ASP A 84 37.58 11.72 31.20
#